data_AF-A0A5D0IMG2-F1
#
_entry.id   AF-A0A5D0IMG2-F1
#
_cell.length_a   1.000
_cell.length_b   1.000
_cell.length_c   1.000
_cell.angle_alpha   90.00
_cell.angle_beta   90.00
_cell.angle_gamma   90.00
#
_symmetry.space_group_name_H-M   'P 1'
#
loop_
_entity.id
_entity.type
_entity.pdbx_description
1 polymer ?
#
loop_
_entity_poly.entity_id
_entity_poly.type
_entity_poly.pdbx_seq_one_letter_code
_entity_poly.pdbx_strand_id
1 'polypeptide(L)'
;MSETSDFVLFLGRFHPLVVHLPIGFLFFAFMLELLGRKEKYKGLTNAIPFALLSGFVSALVACILGYMLSLSGDYDEDMLDGHFWFGVFTTFLAFIAWLIRIGKINLPEKNKIKANISALAVIVVLLSVTGHYGGNLTHGSDYLTKYMPFNKKEKKTLAAVEKLEDAGVYDYLVEPILDAKCTSCHNESKKKGGLSLIDSLAIMKGGKGGDALIAGNSAKSEIVKRVLLDPHHDDFMPPEGKTPLTDEEIEILKYWIDDASAGFSTKVASVETSENVAKIASTMLGLEGGHHSTDKIPTLGKVDEAALQEVVNAGFRVSELVFDSNIYAVELPAKTITTSNIAELDVKLQALSKIKDNVLWLYLEDNQVKDEQIKIISQFKNLKKLKLNKNSISDSGVSQISDLELESINLYSTNISKESLSELLKIKTLKRAYIWDTAISKEDVEGLNLEKGAPDFVVGL
;
A
#
# COMPACT_ATOMS: atom_id res chain seq x y z
N MET A 1 18.24 -24.82 1.51
CA MET A 1 18.15 -24.36 0.10
C MET A 1 19.01 -23.12 0.00
N SER A 2 19.92 -23.02 -0.97
CA SER A 2 20.77 -21.83 -1.10
C SER A 2 19.88 -20.61 -1.35
N GLU A 3 19.99 -19.58 -0.52
CA GLU A 3 19.32 -18.31 -0.77
C GLU A 3 19.74 -17.78 -2.14
N THR A 4 18.75 -17.44 -2.96
CA THR A 4 19.00 -16.81 -4.26
C THR A 4 19.76 -15.51 -4.03
N SER A 5 20.87 -15.31 -4.73
CA SER A 5 21.68 -14.09 -4.57
C SER A 5 20.88 -12.81 -4.82
N ASP A 6 21.03 -11.81 -3.95
CA ASP A 6 20.41 -10.49 -4.10
C ASP A 6 20.69 -9.84 -5.46
N PHE A 7 21.89 -10.08 -6.01
CA PHE A 7 22.25 -9.59 -7.33
C PHE A 7 21.39 -10.21 -8.44
N VAL A 8 21.04 -11.49 -8.31
CA VAL A 8 20.16 -12.19 -9.24
C VAL A 8 18.75 -11.62 -9.15
N LEU A 9 18.23 -11.40 -7.95
CA LEU A 9 16.92 -10.80 -7.74
C LEU A 9 16.87 -9.34 -8.23
N PHE A 10 17.93 -8.57 -8.00
CA PHE A 10 18.08 -7.21 -8.51
C PHE A 10 17.97 -7.17 -10.04
N LEU A 11 18.71 -8.02 -10.74
CA LEU A 11 18.62 -8.10 -12.21
C LEU A 11 17.24 -8.58 -12.66
N GLY A 12 16.66 -9.57 -11.98
CA GLY A 12 15.31 -10.07 -12.28
C GLY A 12 14.24 -8.97 -12.24
N ARG A 13 14.37 -7.97 -11.35
CA ARG A 13 13.44 -6.83 -11.28
C ARG A 13 13.40 -5.96 -12.55
N PHE A 14 14.36 -6.10 -13.47
CA PHE A 14 14.31 -5.44 -14.78
C PHE A 14 13.43 -6.18 -15.81
N HIS A 15 12.93 -7.38 -15.51
CA HIS A 15 12.06 -8.12 -16.42
C HIS A 15 10.85 -7.30 -16.92
N PRO A 16 10.05 -6.64 -16.05
CA PRO A 16 8.93 -5.81 -16.50
C PRO A 16 9.36 -4.65 -17.42
N LEU A 17 10.58 -4.13 -17.28
CA LEU A 17 11.10 -3.10 -18.19
C LEU A 17 11.37 -3.70 -19.58
N VAL A 18 12.07 -4.83 -19.63
CA VAL A 18 12.55 -5.42 -20.89
C VAL A 18 11.42 -6.04 -21.71
N VAL A 19 10.35 -6.58 -21.11
CA VAL A 19 9.23 -7.21 -21.84
C VAL A 19 8.50 -6.26 -22.81
N HIS A 20 8.59 -4.95 -22.61
CA HIS A 20 8.00 -3.97 -23.54
C HIS A 20 8.68 -4.00 -24.93
N LEU A 21 9.97 -4.35 -24.98
CA LEU A 21 10.74 -4.42 -26.23
C LEU A 21 10.26 -5.55 -27.16
N PRO A 22 10.21 -6.83 -26.75
CA PRO A 22 9.75 -7.89 -27.63
C PRO A 22 8.28 -7.70 -28.04
N ILE A 23 7.41 -7.23 -27.13
CA ILE A 23 6.02 -6.90 -27.45
C ILE A 23 5.98 -5.87 -28.58
N GLY A 24 6.70 -4.75 -28.43
CA GLY A 24 6.76 -3.68 -29.42
C GLY A 24 7.31 -4.14 -30.76
N PHE A 25 8.48 -4.79 -30.78
CA PHE A 25 9.13 -5.21 -32.02
C PHE A 25 8.35 -6.29 -32.78
N LEU A 26 7.81 -7.29 -32.09
CA LEU A 26 7.07 -8.40 -32.72
C LEU A 26 5.70 -7.94 -33.21
N PHE A 27 5.00 -7.11 -32.44
CA PHE A 27 3.75 -6.49 -32.90
C PHE A 27 4.00 -5.53 -34.08
N PHE A 28 5.08 -4.76 -34.04
CA PHE A 28 5.47 -3.90 -35.16
C PHE A 28 5.81 -4.71 -36.41
N ALA A 29 6.52 -5.84 -36.29
CA ALA A 29 6.77 -6.76 -37.41
C ALA A 29 5.46 -7.26 -38.04
N PHE A 30 4.47 -7.61 -37.21
CA PHE A 30 3.13 -7.98 -37.69
C PHE A 30 2.43 -6.83 -38.44
N MET A 31 2.48 -5.60 -37.90
CA MET A 31 1.92 -4.42 -38.57
C MET A 31 2.59 -4.12 -39.92
N LEU A 32 3.92 -4.21 -39.99
CA LEU A 32 4.67 -4.02 -41.23
C LEU A 32 4.29 -5.07 -42.29
N GLU A 33 4.09 -6.32 -41.87
CA GLU A 33 3.65 -7.40 -42.77
C GLU A 33 2.23 -7.15 -43.30
N LEU A 34 1.30 -6.65 -42.47
CA LEU A 34 -0.05 -6.27 -42.91
C LEU A 34 -0.03 -5.09 -43.89
N LEU A 35 0.74 -4.05 -43.60
CA LEU A 35 0.85 -2.86 -44.45
C LEU A 35 1.54 -3.17 -45.77
N GLY A 36 2.59 -3.99 -45.73
CA GLY A 36 3.39 -4.41 -46.89
C GLY A 36 2.60 -5.17 -47.96
N ARG A 37 1.37 -5.63 -47.65
CA ARG A 37 0.44 -6.21 -48.64
C ARG A 37 -0.08 -5.19 -49.65
N LYS A 38 -0.14 -3.92 -49.28
CA LYS A 38 -0.54 -2.85 -50.20
C LYS A 38 0.70 -2.47 -51.01
N GLU A 39 0.59 -2.48 -52.34
CA GLU A 39 1.71 -2.16 -53.24
C GLU A 39 2.38 -0.81 -52.89
N LYS A 40 1.61 0.19 -52.43
CA LYS A 40 2.12 1.48 -51.94
C LYS A 40 3.16 1.37 -50.81
N TYR A 41 3.09 0.33 -49.98
CA TYR A 41 3.91 0.17 -48.77
C TYR A 41 4.85 -1.04 -48.82
N LYS A 42 5.03 -1.65 -49.99
CA LYS A 42 5.86 -2.86 -50.18
C LYS A 42 7.29 -2.71 -49.67
N GLY A 43 7.85 -1.50 -49.74
CA GLY A 43 9.20 -1.19 -49.23
C GLY A 43 9.35 -1.36 -47.71
N LEU A 44 8.25 -1.27 -46.93
CA LEU A 44 8.27 -1.47 -45.48
C LEU A 44 8.64 -2.91 -45.08
N THR A 45 8.46 -3.87 -45.99
CA THR A 45 8.75 -5.28 -45.75
C THR A 45 10.24 -5.58 -45.53
N ASN A 46 11.12 -4.64 -45.90
CA ASN A 46 12.57 -4.73 -45.68
C ASN A 46 12.96 -4.53 -44.21
N ALA A 47 12.11 -3.88 -43.40
CA ALA A 47 12.38 -3.67 -41.98
C ALA A 47 11.98 -4.87 -41.09
N ILE A 48 11.18 -5.81 -41.64
CA ILE A 48 10.65 -6.96 -40.90
C ILE A 48 11.75 -7.89 -40.34
N PRO A 49 12.83 -8.24 -41.07
CA PRO A 49 13.90 -9.06 -40.52
C PRO A 49 14.58 -8.43 -39.30
N PHE A 50 14.78 -7.10 -39.33
CA PHE A 50 15.36 -6.37 -38.21
C PHE A 50 14.41 -6.41 -37.01
N ALA A 51 13.13 -6.08 -37.21
CA ALA A 51 12.13 -6.12 -36.15
C ALA A 51 12.00 -7.52 -35.52
N LEU A 52 11.98 -8.58 -36.32
CA LEU A 52 11.94 -9.95 -35.83
C LEU A 52 13.19 -10.33 -35.03
N LEU A 53 14.39 -9.95 -35.49
CA LEU A 53 15.63 -10.21 -34.77
C LEU A 53 15.70 -9.46 -33.44
N SER A 54 15.37 -8.17 -33.45
CA SER A 54 15.29 -7.34 -32.23
C SER A 54 14.25 -7.88 -31.26
N GLY A 55 13.09 -8.31 -31.76
CA GLY A 55 12.06 -8.98 -30.98
C GLY A 55 12.54 -10.28 -30.36
N PHE A 56 13.20 -11.15 -31.13
CA PHE A 56 13.78 -12.40 -30.61
C PHE A 56 14.85 -12.16 -29.53
N VAL A 57 15.84 -11.30 -29.80
CA VAL A 57 16.93 -11.03 -28.86
C VAL A 57 16.39 -10.43 -27.56
N SER A 58 15.49 -9.46 -27.65
CA SER A 58 14.87 -8.87 -26.46
C SER A 58 13.96 -9.84 -25.70
N ALA A 59 13.25 -10.74 -26.40
CA ALA A 59 12.46 -11.80 -25.78
C ALA A 59 13.34 -12.81 -25.03
N LEU A 60 14.50 -13.17 -25.59
CA LEU A 60 15.47 -14.04 -24.93
C LEU A 60 16.00 -13.42 -23.63
N VAL A 61 16.37 -12.14 -23.67
CA VAL A 61 16.80 -11.40 -22.47
C VAL A 61 15.65 -11.32 -21.46
N ALA A 62 14.42 -11.04 -21.90
CA ALA A 62 13.26 -11.03 -21.03
C ALA A 62 13.02 -12.38 -20.35
N CYS A 63 13.17 -13.51 -21.06
CA CYS A 63 13.04 -14.85 -20.48
C CYS A 63 14.10 -15.11 -19.40
N ILE A 64 15.36 -14.70 -19.63
CA ILE A 64 16.44 -14.84 -18.64
C ILE A 64 16.12 -14.02 -17.39
N LEU A 65 15.78 -12.74 -17.55
CA LEU A 65 15.44 -11.88 -16.41
C LEU A 65 14.17 -12.36 -15.69
N GLY A 66 13.20 -12.90 -16.43
CA GLY A 66 11.97 -13.46 -15.88
C GLY A 66 12.24 -14.71 -15.04
N TYR A 67 13.12 -15.59 -15.49
CA TYR A 67 13.59 -16.73 -14.70
C TYR A 67 14.34 -16.28 -13.44
N MET A 68 15.18 -15.24 -13.54
CA MET A 68 15.85 -14.68 -12.35
C MET A 68 14.84 -14.09 -11.35
N LEU A 69 13.78 -13.45 -11.84
CA LEU A 69 12.71 -12.91 -11.00
C LEU A 69 11.86 -14.00 -10.35
N SER A 70 11.60 -15.11 -11.05
CA SER A 70 10.79 -16.21 -10.52
C SER A 70 11.43 -16.91 -9.31
N LEU A 71 12.76 -16.82 -9.17
CA LEU A 71 13.50 -17.36 -8.03
C LEU A 71 13.20 -16.65 -6.69
N SER A 72 12.41 -15.56 -6.68
CA SER A 72 11.93 -14.97 -5.42
C SER A 72 10.91 -15.86 -4.70
N GLY A 73 10.19 -16.71 -5.45
CA GLY A 73 9.15 -17.59 -4.92
C GLY A 73 7.94 -16.85 -4.35
N ASP A 74 7.63 -15.67 -4.91
CA ASP A 74 6.46 -14.84 -4.55
C ASP A 74 5.20 -15.16 -5.35
N TYR A 75 5.34 -15.94 -6.42
CA TYR A 75 4.31 -16.20 -7.41
C TYR A 75 3.75 -17.60 -7.28
N ASP A 76 2.49 -17.79 -7.68
CA ASP A 76 1.87 -19.09 -7.79
C ASP A 76 2.56 -19.95 -8.87
N GLU A 77 2.92 -21.19 -8.52
CA GLU A 77 3.71 -22.09 -9.37
C GLU A 77 3.00 -22.44 -10.68
N ASP A 78 1.70 -22.75 -10.64
CA ASP A 78 0.94 -23.16 -11.82
C ASP A 78 0.79 -22.00 -12.81
N MET A 79 0.47 -20.79 -12.31
CA MET A 79 0.38 -19.60 -13.16
C MET A 79 1.74 -19.18 -13.72
N LEU A 80 2.79 -19.28 -12.90
CA LEU A 80 4.16 -18.98 -13.28
C LEU A 80 4.65 -19.93 -14.39
N ASP A 81 4.39 -21.23 -14.26
CA ASP A 81 4.75 -22.24 -15.27
C ASP A 81 4.08 -21.97 -16.61
N GLY A 82 2.79 -21.62 -16.59
CA GLY A 82 2.08 -21.19 -17.79
C GLY A 82 2.74 -19.97 -18.46
N HIS A 83 2.97 -18.91 -17.69
CA HIS A 83 3.63 -17.69 -18.19
C HIS A 83 5.02 -17.98 -18.78
N PHE A 84 5.81 -18.78 -18.06
CA PHE A 84 7.17 -19.16 -18.43
C PHE A 84 7.19 -19.86 -19.79
N TRP A 85 6.39 -20.92 -19.97
CA TRP A 85 6.37 -21.68 -21.21
C TRP A 85 5.81 -20.91 -22.39
N PHE A 86 4.80 -20.06 -22.19
CA PHE A 86 4.32 -19.19 -23.27
C PHE A 86 5.38 -18.15 -23.69
N GLY A 87 6.16 -17.62 -22.75
CA GLY A 87 7.31 -16.75 -23.04
C GLY A 87 8.41 -17.45 -23.85
N VAL A 88 8.80 -18.66 -23.43
CA VAL A 88 9.79 -19.50 -24.14
C VAL A 88 9.31 -19.84 -25.55
N PHE A 89 8.05 -20.27 -25.69
CA PHE A 89 7.47 -20.61 -26.98
C PHE A 89 7.37 -19.40 -27.93
N THR A 90 7.01 -18.23 -27.40
CA THR A 90 7.01 -16.97 -28.16
C THR A 90 8.41 -16.64 -28.69
N THR A 91 9.43 -16.79 -27.83
CA THR A 91 10.83 -16.55 -28.21
C THR A 91 11.30 -17.51 -29.30
N PHE A 92 10.99 -18.81 -29.15
CA PHE A 92 11.29 -19.82 -30.15
C PHE A 92 10.61 -19.53 -31.50
N LEU A 93 9.32 -19.21 -31.50
CA LEU A 93 8.59 -18.88 -32.73
C LEU A 93 9.09 -17.61 -33.39
N ALA A 94 9.46 -16.58 -32.62
CA ALA A 94 10.08 -15.37 -33.17
C ALA A 94 11.39 -15.69 -33.92
N PHE A 95 12.21 -16.58 -33.37
CA PHE A 95 13.42 -17.05 -34.04
C PHE A 95 13.11 -17.82 -35.33
N ILE A 96 12.14 -18.74 -35.31
CA ILE A 96 11.71 -19.47 -36.51
C ILE A 96 11.16 -18.53 -37.58
N ALA A 97 10.31 -17.57 -37.20
CA ALA A 97 9.77 -16.56 -38.10
C ALA A 97 10.89 -15.73 -38.74
N TRP A 98 11.90 -15.36 -37.96
CA TRP A 98 13.10 -14.70 -38.47
C TRP A 98 13.85 -15.57 -39.49
N LEU A 99 14.10 -16.84 -39.19
CA LEU A 99 14.79 -17.79 -40.09
C LEU A 99 14.04 -18.01 -41.42
N ILE A 100 12.71 -18.11 -41.39
CA ILE A 100 11.87 -18.17 -42.59
C ILE A 100 12.05 -16.87 -43.39
N ARG A 101 12.02 -15.72 -42.71
CA ARG A 101 12.10 -14.42 -43.35
C ARG A 101 13.42 -14.17 -44.07
N ILE A 102 14.54 -14.57 -43.47
CA ILE A 102 15.88 -14.43 -44.09
C ILE A 102 16.19 -15.55 -45.08
N GLY A 103 15.24 -16.46 -45.34
CA GLY A 103 15.39 -17.54 -46.32
C GLY A 103 16.32 -18.67 -45.89
N LYS A 104 16.61 -18.81 -44.59
CA LYS A 104 17.38 -19.96 -44.06
C LYS A 104 16.54 -21.23 -44.01
N ILE A 105 15.21 -21.10 -43.91
CA ILE A 105 14.25 -22.20 -44.05
C ILE A 105 13.67 -22.17 -45.47
N ASN A 106 13.95 -23.22 -46.24
CA ASN A 106 13.53 -23.34 -47.64
C ASN A 106 12.04 -23.72 -47.74
N LEU A 107 11.18 -22.72 -47.97
CA LEU A 107 9.78 -22.89 -48.32
C LEU A 107 9.54 -22.41 -49.77
N PRO A 108 8.55 -22.94 -50.51
CA PRO A 108 8.15 -22.38 -51.80
C PRO A 108 7.75 -20.90 -51.66
N GLU A 109 8.13 -20.02 -52.60
CA GLU A 109 7.88 -18.56 -52.52
C GLU A 109 6.42 -18.19 -52.20
N LYS A 110 5.45 -18.88 -52.83
CA LYS A 110 4.02 -18.69 -52.56
C LYS A 110 3.59 -19.08 -51.14
N ASN A 111 4.33 -19.99 -50.51
CA ASN A 111 4.09 -20.46 -49.15
C ASN A 111 4.86 -19.64 -48.11
N LYS A 112 5.98 -18.99 -48.47
CA LYS A 112 6.77 -18.14 -47.56
C LYS A 112 5.97 -16.98 -46.98
N ILE A 113 5.22 -16.26 -47.83
CA ILE A 113 4.39 -15.13 -47.39
C ILE A 113 3.29 -15.60 -46.45
N LYS A 114 2.57 -16.67 -46.83
CA LYS A 114 1.51 -17.27 -45.98
C LYS A 114 2.07 -17.80 -44.65
N ALA A 115 3.23 -18.45 -44.67
CA ALA A 115 3.89 -18.96 -43.48
C ALA A 115 4.34 -17.83 -42.53
N ASN A 116 4.91 -16.74 -43.05
CA ASN A 116 5.32 -15.59 -42.24
C ASN A 116 4.13 -14.90 -41.56
N ILE A 117 3.05 -14.65 -42.29
CA ILE A 117 1.83 -14.07 -41.73
C ILE A 117 1.24 -14.98 -40.65
N SER A 118 1.19 -16.29 -40.92
CA SER A 118 0.65 -17.26 -39.96
C SER A 118 1.50 -17.30 -38.70
N ALA A 119 2.83 -17.32 -38.84
CA ALA A 119 3.76 -17.28 -37.71
C ALA A 119 3.61 -15.99 -36.90
N LEU A 120 3.56 -14.82 -37.55
CA LEU A 120 3.36 -13.54 -36.87
C LEU A 120 2.00 -13.44 -36.19
N ALA A 121 0.93 -13.96 -36.80
CA ALA A 121 -0.39 -13.99 -36.17
C ALA A 121 -0.39 -14.88 -34.92
N VAL A 122 0.23 -16.06 -34.99
CA VAL A 122 0.41 -16.94 -33.82
C VAL A 122 1.24 -16.26 -32.74
N ILE A 123 2.33 -15.58 -33.10
CA ILE A 123 3.14 -14.79 -32.16
C ILE A 123 2.29 -13.71 -31.47
N VAL A 124 1.44 -12.98 -32.18
CA VAL A 124 0.56 -11.96 -31.58
C VAL A 124 -0.46 -12.57 -30.62
N VAL A 125 -1.04 -13.72 -30.97
CA VAL A 125 -1.95 -14.45 -30.07
C VAL A 125 -1.19 -14.88 -28.81
N LEU A 126 0.00 -15.45 -28.96
CA LEU A 126 0.82 -15.86 -27.83
C LEU A 126 1.26 -14.68 -26.98
N LEU A 127 1.68 -13.56 -27.56
CA LEU A 127 2.00 -12.34 -26.81
C LEU A 127 0.82 -11.86 -25.98
N SER A 128 -0.40 -11.98 -26.51
CA SER A 128 -1.63 -11.64 -25.78
C SER A 128 -1.87 -12.60 -24.61
N VAL A 129 -1.69 -13.90 -24.82
CA VAL A 129 -1.83 -14.93 -23.78
C VAL A 129 -0.73 -14.79 -22.71
N THR A 130 0.54 -14.70 -23.12
CA THR A 130 1.69 -14.48 -22.23
C THR A 130 1.52 -13.20 -21.42
N GLY A 131 1.07 -12.11 -22.07
CA GLY A 131 0.78 -10.83 -21.42
C GLY A 131 -0.37 -10.92 -20.42
N HIS A 132 -1.42 -11.68 -20.73
CA HIS A 132 -2.52 -11.94 -19.78
C HIS A 132 -2.02 -12.69 -18.54
N TYR A 133 -1.28 -13.78 -18.72
CA TYR A 133 -0.68 -14.53 -17.60
C TYR A 133 0.28 -13.65 -16.78
N GLY A 134 1.11 -12.83 -17.45
CA GLY A 134 2.01 -11.89 -16.78
C GLY A 134 1.26 -10.84 -15.96
N GLY A 135 0.18 -10.28 -16.51
CA GLY A 135 -0.70 -9.36 -15.79
C GLY A 135 -1.40 -10.01 -14.59
N ASN A 136 -1.80 -11.27 -14.72
CA ASN A 136 -2.40 -12.00 -13.61
C ASN A 136 -1.40 -12.27 -12.48
N LEU A 137 -0.14 -12.57 -12.80
CA LEU A 137 0.92 -12.74 -11.81
C LEU A 137 1.22 -11.44 -11.04
N THR A 138 1.09 -10.28 -11.69
CA THR A 138 1.39 -8.99 -11.06
C THR A 138 0.21 -8.35 -10.35
N HIS A 139 -1.01 -8.51 -10.89
CA HIS A 139 -2.22 -7.80 -10.47
C HIS A 139 -3.35 -8.69 -9.96
N GLY A 140 -3.24 -10.02 -10.07
CA GLY A 140 -4.29 -10.97 -9.71
C GLY A 140 -5.07 -11.50 -10.91
N SER A 141 -5.61 -12.71 -10.77
CA SER A 141 -6.32 -13.47 -11.82
C SER A 141 -7.59 -12.79 -12.34
N ASP A 142 -8.20 -11.90 -11.56
CA ASP A 142 -9.43 -11.19 -11.93
C ASP A 142 -9.17 -9.83 -12.60
N TYR A 143 -7.92 -9.36 -12.68
CA TYR A 143 -7.58 -7.98 -13.03
C TYR A 143 -8.25 -7.46 -14.32
N LEU A 144 -8.15 -8.20 -15.43
CA LEU A 144 -8.77 -7.80 -16.71
C LEU A 144 -10.29 -7.94 -16.70
N THR A 145 -10.84 -8.81 -15.84
CA THR A 145 -12.27 -9.12 -15.78
C THR A 145 -13.02 -8.33 -14.71
N LYS A 146 -12.30 -7.68 -13.78
CA LYS A 146 -12.86 -6.97 -12.62
C LYS A 146 -13.89 -5.92 -13.00
N TYR A 147 -13.70 -5.28 -14.16
CA TYR A 147 -14.59 -4.25 -14.69
C TYR A 147 -15.33 -4.70 -15.96
N MET A 148 -15.39 -6.02 -16.23
CA MET A 148 -16.05 -6.54 -17.42
C MET A 148 -17.55 -6.22 -17.39
N PRO A 149 -18.10 -5.57 -18.44
CA PRO A 149 -19.50 -5.11 -18.45
C PRO A 149 -20.52 -6.24 -18.57
N PHE A 150 -20.06 -7.45 -18.94
CA PHE A 150 -20.88 -8.64 -19.09
C PHE A 150 -20.39 -9.65 -18.06
N ASN A 151 -21.28 -10.21 -17.23
CA ASN A 151 -20.94 -11.17 -16.19
C ASN A 151 -20.24 -10.57 -14.95
N LYS A 152 -20.76 -9.45 -14.41
CA LYS A 152 -20.44 -9.02 -13.04
C LYS A 152 -20.77 -10.19 -12.11
N LYS A 153 -19.76 -10.88 -11.57
CA LYS A 153 -19.95 -11.65 -10.34
C LYS A 153 -20.55 -10.65 -9.36
N GLU A 154 -21.77 -10.90 -8.90
CA GLU A 154 -22.35 -10.11 -7.82
C GLU A 154 -21.35 -10.18 -6.67
N LYS A 155 -20.64 -9.07 -6.40
CA LYS A 155 -19.92 -8.93 -5.14
C LYS A 155 -20.99 -9.18 -4.09
N LYS A 156 -20.83 -10.20 -3.26
CA LYS A 156 -21.81 -10.59 -2.25
C LYS A 156 -22.01 -9.35 -1.36
N THR A 157 -22.99 -8.53 -1.68
CA THR A 157 -23.27 -7.32 -0.93
C THR A 157 -23.84 -7.79 0.38
N LEU A 158 -22.99 -7.79 1.40
CA LEU A 158 -23.41 -8.04 2.76
C LEU A 158 -24.57 -7.10 3.06
N ALA A 159 -25.64 -7.64 3.65
CA ALA A 159 -26.80 -6.83 3.98
C ALA A 159 -26.37 -5.71 4.93
N ALA A 160 -26.88 -4.50 4.72
CA ALA A 160 -26.67 -3.41 5.67
C ALA A 160 -27.17 -3.87 7.04
N VAL A 161 -26.31 -3.70 8.05
CA VAL A 161 -26.62 -4.07 9.42
C VAL A 161 -27.24 -2.86 10.10
N GLU A 162 -28.33 -3.03 10.85
CA GLU A 162 -28.98 -1.93 11.59
C GLU A 162 -28.43 -1.77 13.01
N LYS A 163 -27.80 -2.81 13.56
CA LYS A 163 -27.29 -2.88 14.93
C LYS A 163 -25.96 -3.61 15.00
N LEU A 164 -25.03 -3.10 15.80
CA LEU A 164 -23.67 -3.62 15.85
C LEU A 164 -23.63 -5.12 16.17
N GLU A 165 -24.52 -5.59 17.04
CA GLU A 165 -24.57 -6.97 17.51
C GLU A 165 -24.86 -7.97 16.38
N ASP A 166 -25.56 -7.53 15.33
CA ASP A 166 -25.93 -8.36 14.19
C ASP A 166 -24.80 -8.53 13.16
N ALA A 167 -23.76 -7.69 13.25
CA ALA A 167 -22.61 -7.75 12.36
C ALA A 167 -21.74 -8.96 12.66
N GLY A 168 -21.27 -9.63 11.61
CA GLY A 168 -20.21 -10.62 11.73
C GLY A 168 -18.85 -9.92 11.89
N VAL A 169 -18.01 -10.44 12.78
CA VAL A 169 -16.72 -9.82 13.11
C VAL A 169 -15.79 -9.84 11.89
N TYR A 170 -15.73 -10.97 11.18
CA TYR A 170 -14.81 -11.11 10.05
C TYR A 170 -15.30 -10.37 8.80
N ASP A 171 -16.47 -10.72 8.29
CA ASP A 171 -17.03 -10.27 7.02
C ASP A 171 -17.32 -8.76 6.99
N TYR A 172 -17.72 -8.16 8.11
CA TYR A 172 -18.02 -6.72 8.16
C TYR A 172 -16.86 -5.85 8.67
N LEU A 173 -16.01 -6.35 9.56
CA LEU A 173 -14.98 -5.53 10.21
C LEU A 173 -13.58 -5.85 9.70
N VAL A 174 -13.23 -7.13 9.52
CA VAL A 174 -11.85 -7.55 9.18
C VAL A 174 -11.62 -7.63 7.68
N GLU A 175 -12.51 -8.29 6.93
CA GLU A 175 -12.39 -8.52 5.49
C GLU A 175 -12.18 -7.21 4.71
N PRO A 176 -12.90 -6.09 4.98
CA PRO A 176 -12.66 -4.84 4.29
C PRO A 176 -11.24 -4.29 4.49
N ILE A 177 -10.67 -4.46 5.69
CA ILE A 177 -9.29 -4.05 6.00
C ILE A 177 -8.30 -4.91 5.19
N LEU A 178 -8.49 -6.23 5.20
CA LEU A 178 -7.64 -7.16 4.47
C LEU A 178 -7.71 -6.92 2.95
N ASP A 179 -8.91 -6.69 2.40
CA ASP A 179 -9.11 -6.40 0.98
C ASP A 179 -8.44 -5.08 0.57
N ALA A 180 -8.54 -4.05 1.41
CA ALA A 180 -7.95 -2.74 1.11
C ALA A 180 -6.41 -2.75 1.18
N LYS A 181 -5.82 -3.48 2.15
CA LYS A 181 -4.40 -3.31 2.51
C LYS A 181 -3.53 -4.54 2.27
N CYS A 182 -4.09 -5.74 2.19
CA CYS A 182 -3.31 -6.98 2.20
C CYS A 182 -3.45 -7.81 0.91
N THR A 183 -4.66 -7.94 0.34
CA THR A 183 -4.94 -8.85 -0.79
C THR A 183 -4.19 -8.50 -2.07
N SER A 184 -3.71 -7.25 -2.25
CA SER A 184 -2.88 -6.88 -3.41
C SER A 184 -1.56 -7.66 -3.53
N CYS A 185 -1.07 -8.23 -2.43
CA CYS A 185 0.16 -9.02 -2.37
C CYS A 185 -0.01 -10.44 -1.80
N HIS A 186 -1.16 -10.71 -1.15
CA HIS A 186 -1.49 -11.99 -0.53
C HIS A 186 -2.81 -12.53 -1.10
N ASN A 187 -2.81 -12.88 -2.38
CA ASN A 187 -3.96 -13.44 -3.10
C ASN A 187 -3.62 -14.83 -3.68
N GLU A 188 -4.43 -15.35 -4.60
CA GLU A 188 -4.17 -16.65 -5.24
C GLU A 188 -2.96 -16.62 -6.18
N SER A 189 -2.78 -15.54 -6.93
CA SER A 189 -1.75 -15.42 -7.98
C SER A 189 -0.40 -14.94 -7.43
N LYS A 190 -0.44 -14.01 -6.48
CA LYS A 190 0.71 -13.43 -5.80
C LYS A 190 0.61 -13.77 -4.32
N LYS A 191 1.53 -14.61 -3.86
CA LYS A 191 1.58 -15.19 -2.51
C LYS A 191 2.90 -14.79 -1.85
N LYS A 192 3.08 -13.49 -1.60
CA LYS A 192 4.30 -13.02 -0.90
C LYS A 192 4.44 -13.71 0.45
N GLY A 193 5.64 -14.20 0.74
CA GLY A 193 5.89 -15.01 1.94
C GLY A 193 5.10 -16.33 1.99
N GLY A 194 4.56 -16.80 0.86
CA GLY A 194 3.72 -18.00 0.78
C GLY A 194 2.30 -17.84 1.35
N LEU A 195 1.90 -16.64 1.76
CA LEU A 195 0.61 -16.37 2.40
C LEU A 195 -0.45 -15.94 1.37
N SER A 196 -1.67 -16.48 1.52
CA SER A 196 -2.85 -16.08 0.76
C SER A 196 -4.01 -15.76 1.70
N LEU A 197 -4.69 -14.64 1.45
CA LEU A 197 -5.79 -14.12 2.30
C LEU A 197 -7.15 -14.14 1.60
N ILE A 198 -7.30 -14.92 0.52
CA ILE A 198 -8.51 -14.92 -0.30
C ILE A 198 -9.66 -15.74 0.30
N ASP A 199 -9.35 -16.72 1.14
CA ASP A 199 -10.34 -17.58 1.79
C ASP A 199 -9.86 -18.06 3.16
N SER A 200 -10.81 -18.49 3.99
CA SER A 200 -10.54 -18.90 5.37
C SER A 200 -9.58 -20.09 5.48
N LEU A 201 -9.60 -21.04 4.54
CA LEU A 201 -8.69 -22.19 4.57
C LEU A 201 -7.27 -21.76 4.25
N ALA A 202 -7.10 -20.88 3.27
CA ALA A 202 -5.82 -20.32 2.88
C ALA A 202 -5.22 -19.46 4.01
N ILE A 203 -6.04 -18.64 4.66
CA ILE A 203 -5.63 -17.83 5.81
C ILE A 203 -5.12 -18.73 6.96
N MET A 204 -5.90 -19.76 7.30
CA MET A 204 -5.54 -20.69 8.38
C MET A 204 -4.32 -21.57 8.06
N LYS A 205 -4.02 -21.80 6.77
CA LYS A 205 -2.83 -22.53 6.34
C LYS A 205 -1.53 -21.77 6.64
N GLY A 206 -1.59 -20.44 6.71
CA GLY A 206 -0.42 -19.60 6.97
C GLY A 206 0.55 -19.52 5.78
N GLY A 207 1.76 -19.04 6.06
CA GLY A 207 2.81 -18.82 5.05
C GLY A 207 4.15 -19.45 5.45
N LYS A 208 5.22 -19.07 4.76
CA LYS A 208 6.61 -19.48 5.06
C LYS A 208 7.05 -19.06 6.46
N GLY A 209 6.44 -18.00 7.02
CA GLY A 209 6.66 -17.54 8.39
C GLY A 209 5.95 -18.35 9.48
N GLY A 210 5.18 -19.38 9.10
CA GLY A 210 4.35 -20.17 10.01
C GLY A 210 2.88 -19.74 10.00
N ASP A 211 2.21 -19.97 11.12
CA ASP A 211 0.78 -19.69 11.29
C ASP A 211 0.51 -18.18 11.18
N ALA A 212 -0.29 -17.79 10.18
CA ALA A 212 -0.67 -16.39 10.00
C ALA A 212 -1.45 -15.87 11.21
N LEU A 213 -2.30 -16.74 11.77
CA LEU A 213 -3.19 -16.50 12.89
C LEU A 213 -3.10 -17.66 13.87
N ILE A 214 -3.05 -17.31 15.16
CA ILE A 214 -3.22 -18.24 16.26
C ILE A 214 -4.46 -17.79 17.02
N ALA A 215 -5.54 -18.56 16.91
CA ALA A 215 -6.81 -18.25 17.57
C ALA A 215 -6.62 -17.99 19.07
N GLY A 216 -7.17 -16.88 19.56
CA GLY A 216 -7.03 -16.43 20.94
C GLY A 216 -5.65 -15.85 21.30
N ASN A 217 -4.76 -15.65 20.33
CA ASN A 217 -3.43 -15.10 20.59
C ASN A 217 -2.87 -14.25 19.43
N SER A 218 -3.30 -12.99 19.38
CA SER A 218 -2.82 -11.95 18.46
C SER A 218 -1.31 -11.72 18.61
N ALA A 219 -0.79 -11.67 19.83
CA ALA A 219 0.62 -11.40 20.10
C ALA A 219 1.57 -12.43 19.47
N LYS A 220 1.13 -13.68 19.32
CA LYS A 220 1.88 -14.74 18.65
C LYS A 220 1.55 -14.92 17.17
N SER A 221 0.47 -14.32 16.69
CA SER A 221 0.05 -14.38 15.28
C SER A 221 0.99 -13.57 14.38
N GLU A 222 1.50 -14.17 13.30
CA GLU A 222 2.41 -13.49 12.39
C GLU A 222 1.78 -12.22 11.80
N ILE A 223 0.49 -12.24 11.43
CA ILE A 223 -0.14 -11.06 10.82
C ILE A 223 -0.03 -9.82 11.72
N VAL A 224 -0.18 -9.98 13.04
CA VAL A 224 -0.14 -8.88 14.00
C VAL A 224 1.30 -8.46 14.29
N LYS A 225 2.23 -9.41 14.40
CA LYS A 225 3.65 -9.08 14.56
C LYS A 225 4.15 -8.21 13.40
N ARG A 226 3.86 -8.62 12.16
CA ARG A 226 4.38 -7.96 10.94
C ARG A 226 3.89 -6.52 10.79
N VAL A 227 2.63 -6.24 11.17
CA VAL A 227 2.07 -4.87 11.09
C VAL A 227 2.50 -3.97 12.25
N LEU A 228 3.08 -4.54 13.32
CA LEU A 228 3.60 -3.80 14.47
C LEU A 228 5.11 -3.57 14.43
N LEU A 229 5.82 -4.13 13.44
CA LEU A 229 7.25 -3.88 13.26
C LEU A 229 7.49 -2.40 12.91
N ASP A 230 8.74 -1.97 13.06
CA ASP A 230 9.17 -0.66 12.55
C ASP A 230 8.84 -0.58 11.04
N PRO A 231 8.23 0.51 10.54
CA PRO A 231 7.89 0.66 9.12
C PRO A 231 9.06 0.51 8.14
N HIS A 232 10.31 0.65 8.62
CA HIS A 232 11.53 0.47 7.84
C HIS A 232 12.15 -0.92 7.97
N HIS A 233 11.54 -1.82 8.75
CA HIS A 233 12.00 -3.20 8.88
C HIS A 233 11.61 -4.02 7.62
N ASP A 234 12.50 -4.89 7.14
CA ASP A 234 12.27 -5.65 5.89
C ASP A 234 11.02 -6.55 5.94
N ASP A 235 10.72 -7.10 7.12
CA ASP A 235 9.51 -7.90 7.36
C ASP A 235 8.24 -7.08 7.67
N PHE A 236 8.32 -5.75 7.75
CA PHE A 236 7.14 -4.93 8.01
C PHE A 236 6.11 -5.08 6.90
N MET A 237 4.85 -5.19 7.31
CA MET A 237 3.74 -5.25 6.38
C MET A 237 2.75 -4.12 6.69
N PRO A 238 2.26 -3.39 5.67
CA PRO A 238 2.56 -3.57 4.24
C PRO A 238 3.94 -3.01 3.86
N PRO A 239 4.54 -3.47 2.75
CA PRO A 239 5.89 -3.08 2.36
C PRO A 239 6.00 -1.58 2.05
N GLU A 240 7.23 -1.07 2.05
CA GLU A 240 7.52 0.35 1.83
C GLU A 240 6.79 0.92 0.60
N GLY A 241 6.20 2.11 0.78
CA GLY A 241 5.38 2.78 -0.23
C GLY A 241 3.91 2.36 -0.28
N LYS A 242 3.46 1.48 0.63
CA LYS A 242 2.04 1.16 0.85
C LYS A 242 1.55 1.74 2.17
N THR A 243 0.25 2.06 2.24
CA THR A 243 -0.38 2.66 3.41
C THR A 243 -0.48 1.64 4.55
N PRO A 244 0.17 1.88 5.71
CA PRO A 244 0.04 1.03 6.88
C PRO A 244 -1.39 0.89 7.41
N LEU A 245 -1.60 -0.12 8.24
CA LEU A 245 -2.81 -0.16 9.06
C LEU A 245 -2.76 0.97 10.10
N THR A 246 -3.91 1.53 10.38
CA THR A 246 -4.14 2.46 11.49
C THR A 246 -4.25 1.67 12.79
N ASP A 247 -4.06 2.35 13.92
CA ASP A 247 -4.21 1.73 15.24
C ASP A 247 -5.60 1.11 15.44
N GLU A 248 -6.65 1.75 14.90
CA GLU A 248 -8.03 1.29 14.96
C GLU A 248 -8.25 0.00 14.15
N GLU A 249 -7.67 -0.08 12.95
CA GLU A 249 -7.73 -1.30 12.13
C GLU A 249 -6.92 -2.46 12.76
N ILE A 250 -5.77 -2.16 13.37
CA ILE A 250 -4.99 -3.15 14.13
C ILE A 250 -5.79 -3.65 15.33
N GLU A 251 -6.54 -2.77 15.99
CA GLU A 251 -7.39 -3.14 17.11
C GLU A 251 -8.54 -4.06 16.69
N ILE A 252 -9.19 -3.79 15.55
CA ILE A 252 -10.19 -4.70 14.97
C ILE A 252 -9.58 -6.06 14.61
N LEU A 253 -8.36 -6.07 14.06
CA LEU A 253 -7.65 -7.31 13.74
C LEU A 253 -7.33 -8.12 15.00
N LYS A 254 -6.89 -7.46 16.08
CA LYS A 254 -6.64 -8.11 17.39
C LYS A 254 -7.93 -8.63 18.00
N TYR A 255 -9.01 -7.84 18.00
CA TYR A 255 -10.32 -8.24 18.49
C TYR A 255 -10.83 -9.51 17.80
N TRP A 256 -10.65 -9.59 16.48
CA TRP A 256 -11.00 -10.80 15.75
C TRP A 256 -10.19 -12.03 16.17
N ILE A 257 -8.87 -11.86 16.38
CA ILE A 257 -7.99 -12.98 16.72
C ILE A 257 -8.19 -13.42 18.18
N ASP A 258 -8.16 -12.47 19.11
CA ASP A 258 -8.18 -12.72 20.55
C ASP A 258 -9.58 -13.08 21.03
N ASP A 259 -10.56 -12.20 20.81
CA ASP A 259 -11.89 -12.32 21.40
C ASP A 259 -12.81 -13.18 20.54
N ALA A 260 -12.81 -12.97 19.22
CA ALA A 260 -13.59 -13.80 18.29
C ALA A 260 -12.89 -15.12 17.90
N SER A 261 -11.72 -15.43 18.51
CA SER A 261 -10.94 -16.66 18.30
C SER A 261 -10.62 -16.94 16.82
N ALA A 262 -10.33 -15.89 16.04
CA ALA A 262 -10.14 -15.93 14.59
C ALA A 262 -11.31 -16.57 13.83
N GLY A 263 -12.54 -16.48 14.37
CA GLY A 263 -13.73 -17.08 13.79
C GLY A 263 -14.26 -16.30 12.59
N PHE A 264 -14.48 -17.00 11.47
CA PHE A 264 -15.00 -16.42 10.21
C PHE A 264 -16.52 -16.27 10.16
N SER A 265 -17.24 -16.77 11.16
CA SER A 265 -18.71 -16.69 11.25
C SER A 265 -19.20 -16.19 12.61
N THR A 266 -18.27 -15.67 13.41
CA THR A 266 -18.55 -15.14 14.75
C THR A 266 -19.26 -13.79 14.62
N LYS A 267 -20.35 -13.61 15.36
CA LYS A 267 -21.06 -12.32 15.44
C LYS A 267 -20.55 -11.48 16.59
N VAL A 268 -20.64 -10.17 16.48
CA VAL A 268 -20.31 -9.26 17.58
C VAL A 268 -21.15 -9.57 18.82
N ALA A 269 -22.44 -9.93 18.66
CA ALA A 269 -23.30 -10.37 19.77
C ALA A 269 -22.76 -11.52 20.63
N SER A 270 -21.90 -12.36 20.06
CA SER A 270 -21.40 -13.59 20.71
C SER A 270 -20.03 -13.43 21.38
N VAL A 271 -19.48 -12.21 21.36
CA VAL A 271 -18.13 -11.91 21.83
C VAL A 271 -18.21 -10.74 22.79
N GLU A 272 -17.39 -10.76 23.84
CA GLU A 272 -17.27 -9.60 24.72
C GLU A 272 -16.57 -8.48 23.96
N THR A 273 -17.29 -7.37 23.74
CA THR A 273 -16.78 -6.24 22.95
C THR A 273 -16.51 -5.07 23.85
N SER A 274 -15.25 -4.61 23.86
CA SER A 274 -14.88 -3.40 24.60
C SER A 274 -15.57 -2.16 24.02
N GLU A 275 -15.76 -1.12 24.83
CA GLU A 275 -16.35 0.15 24.37
C GLU A 275 -15.59 0.74 23.18
N ASN A 276 -14.27 0.60 23.16
CA ASN A 276 -13.44 1.14 22.09
C ASN A 276 -13.63 0.36 20.77
N VAL A 277 -13.62 -0.98 20.82
CA VAL A 277 -13.90 -1.82 19.65
C VAL A 277 -15.31 -1.58 19.13
N ALA A 278 -16.30 -1.48 20.02
CA ALA A 278 -17.68 -1.21 19.66
C ALA A 278 -17.83 0.13 18.93
N LYS A 279 -17.10 1.16 19.39
CA LYS A 279 -17.07 2.48 18.76
C LYS A 279 -16.42 2.44 17.37
N ILE A 280 -15.27 1.79 17.23
CA ILE A 280 -14.58 1.64 15.94
C ILE A 280 -15.48 0.88 14.95
N ALA A 281 -16.03 -0.26 15.38
CA ALA A 281 -16.91 -1.10 14.56
C ALA A 281 -18.18 -0.36 14.13
N SER A 282 -18.82 0.39 15.04
CA SER A 282 -20.00 1.21 14.71
C SER A 282 -19.68 2.28 13.66
N THR A 283 -18.48 2.88 13.74
CA THR A 283 -18.02 3.87 12.78
C THR A 283 -17.77 3.24 11.41
N MET A 284 -17.10 2.08 11.36
CA MET A 284 -16.86 1.33 10.13
C MET A 284 -18.16 0.89 9.43
N LEU A 285 -19.18 0.57 10.22
CA LEU A 285 -20.49 0.12 9.74
C LEU A 285 -21.46 1.26 9.42
N GLY A 286 -21.12 2.51 9.76
CA GLY A 286 -22.01 3.66 9.58
C GLY A 286 -23.28 3.60 10.43
N LEU A 287 -23.22 2.96 11.61
CA LEU A 287 -24.38 2.81 12.50
C LEU A 287 -24.62 4.11 13.29
N GLU A 288 -25.80 4.72 13.12
CA GLU A 288 -26.28 5.81 13.96
C GLU A 288 -26.57 5.27 15.37
N GLY A 289 -25.71 5.58 16.34
CA GLY A 289 -25.91 5.20 17.75
C GLY A 289 -24.75 4.48 18.42
N GLY A 290 -23.68 4.14 17.70
CA GLY A 290 -22.39 3.91 18.35
C GLY A 290 -22.06 5.20 19.08
N HIS A 291 -21.89 5.16 20.41
CA HIS A 291 -21.63 6.34 21.22
C HIS A 291 -20.52 7.14 20.55
N HIS A 292 -20.94 8.19 19.85
CA HIS A 292 -20.03 9.15 19.26
C HIS A 292 -19.17 9.58 20.45
N SER A 293 -17.85 9.39 20.35
CA SER A 293 -17.01 10.50 20.76
C SER A 293 -17.65 11.69 20.08
N THR A 294 -18.20 12.60 20.87
CA THR A 294 -19.14 13.67 20.48
C THR A 294 -18.65 14.60 19.38
N ASP A 295 -17.53 14.29 18.77
CA ASP A 295 -16.94 14.98 17.67
C ASP A 295 -17.50 14.34 16.40
N LYS A 296 -18.64 14.86 15.94
CA LYS A 296 -19.02 14.75 14.53
C LYS A 296 -17.74 14.99 13.72
N ILE A 297 -17.35 14.03 12.90
CA ILE A 297 -16.28 14.26 11.91
C ILE A 297 -16.71 15.51 11.14
N PRO A 298 -15.93 16.61 11.20
CA PRO A 298 -16.38 17.86 10.64
C PRO A 298 -16.55 17.69 9.13
N THR A 299 -17.74 18.02 8.60
CA THR A 299 -17.90 18.24 7.17
C THR A 299 -17.15 19.52 6.81
N LEU A 300 -15.96 19.35 6.24
CA LEU A 300 -15.07 20.44 5.86
C LEU A 300 -15.27 20.79 4.39
N GLY A 301 -14.99 22.05 4.06
CA GLY A 301 -15.06 22.53 2.69
C GLY A 301 -14.09 21.78 1.78
N LYS A 302 -14.46 21.68 0.49
CA LYS A 302 -13.58 21.10 -0.53
C LYS A 302 -12.27 21.90 -0.61
N VAL A 303 -11.15 21.21 -0.67
CA VAL A 303 -9.84 21.83 -0.88
C VAL A 303 -9.59 22.04 -2.37
N ASP A 304 -9.04 23.19 -2.73
CA ASP A 304 -8.60 23.46 -4.09
C ASP A 304 -7.52 22.46 -4.52
N GLU A 305 -7.71 21.81 -5.66
CA GLU A 305 -6.79 20.80 -6.19
C GLU A 305 -5.39 21.39 -6.42
N ALA A 306 -5.30 22.67 -6.80
CA ALA A 306 -4.01 23.35 -6.96
C ALA A 306 -3.28 23.51 -5.62
N ALA A 307 -4.00 23.81 -4.53
CA ALA A 307 -3.42 23.89 -3.20
C ALA A 307 -2.93 22.53 -2.70
N LEU A 308 -3.70 21.45 -2.92
CA LEU A 308 -3.25 20.09 -2.62
C LEU A 308 -1.98 19.72 -3.39
N GLN A 309 -1.94 20.03 -4.69
CA GLN A 309 -0.77 19.74 -5.50
C GLN A 309 0.46 20.52 -5.05
N GLU A 310 0.29 21.77 -4.57
CA GLU A 310 1.39 22.55 -4.02
C GLU A 310 1.96 21.93 -2.73
N VAL A 311 1.11 21.41 -1.85
CA VAL A 311 1.52 20.68 -0.65
C VAL A 311 2.29 19.40 -1.01
N VAL A 312 1.80 18.64 -1.99
CA VAL A 312 2.49 17.44 -2.49
C VAL A 312 3.85 17.81 -3.11
N ASN A 313 3.90 18.88 -3.91
CA ASN A 313 5.14 19.37 -4.54
C ASN A 313 6.14 19.90 -3.51
N ALA A 314 5.67 20.39 -2.36
CA ALA A 314 6.53 20.77 -1.23
C ALA A 314 7.17 19.55 -0.54
N GLY A 315 6.79 18.32 -0.90
CA GLY A 315 7.37 17.08 -0.42
C GLY A 315 6.54 16.36 0.64
N PHE A 316 5.32 16.84 0.91
CA PHE A 316 4.41 16.16 1.83
C PHE A 316 3.69 15.00 1.14
N ARG A 317 3.45 13.93 1.90
CA ARG A 317 2.49 12.88 1.57
C ARG A 317 1.15 13.28 2.14
N VAL A 318 0.14 13.37 1.27
CA VAL A 318 -1.23 13.71 1.65
C VAL A 318 -2.10 12.48 1.43
N SER A 319 -2.76 12.02 2.48
CA SER A 319 -3.69 10.88 2.44
C SER A 319 -5.06 11.34 2.91
N GLU A 320 -6.10 11.04 2.14
CA GLU A 320 -7.47 11.26 2.60
C GLU A 320 -7.83 10.22 3.65
N LEU A 321 -8.32 10.66 4.82
CA LEU A 321 -8.64 9.79 5.95
C LEU A 321 -9.94 9.02 5.74
N VAL A 322 -10.92 9.66 5.12
CA VAL A 322 -12.19 9.07 4.74
C VAL A 322 -12.46 9.49 3.30
N PHE A 323 -12.80 8.54 2.43
CA PHE A 323 -13.04 8.81 1.03
C PHE A 323 -14.12 9.89 0.85
N ASP A 324 -13.81 10.92 0.04
CA ASP A 324 -14.70 12.06 -0.27
C ASP A 324 -15.09 12.94 0.93
N SER A 325 -14.29 12.90 2.00
CA SER A 325 -14.50 13.72 3.20
C SER A 325 -13.76 15.06 3.13
N ASN A 326 -12.74 15.18 2.27
CA ASN A 326 -11.79 16.31 2.24
C ASN A 326 -11.01 16.46 3.56
N ILE A 327 -10.79 15.36 4.27
CA ILE A 327 -10.07 15.32 5.54
C ILE A 327 -8.76 14.58 5.31
N TYR A 328 -7.65 15.21 5.69
CA TYR A 328 -6.34 14.70 5.35
C TYR A 328 -5.48 14.35 6.57
N ALA A 329 -4.74 13.26 6.43
CA ALA A 329 -3.48 13.04 7.10
C ALA A 329 -2.36 13.55 6.21
N VAL A 330 -1.49 14.37 6.79
CA VAL A 330 -0.35 14.94 6.09
C VAL A 330 0.94 14.56 6.81
N GLU A 331 1.88 14.00 6.07
CA GLU A 331 3.18 13.56 6.57
C GLU A 331 4.30 14.22 5.78
N LEU A 332 5.26 14.81 6.48
CA LEU A 332 6.57 15.08 5.92
C LEU A 332 7.47 13.88 6.25
N PRO A 333 8.00 13.14 5.27
CA PRO A 333 8.87 12.00 5.55
C PRO A 333 10.03 12.41 6.48
N ALA A 334 10.40 11.54 7.42
CA ALA A 334 11.48 11.81 8.36
C ALA A 334 12.79 12.15 7.64
N LYS A 335 13.56 13.08 8.20
CA LYS A 335 14.85 13.57 7.70
C LYS A 335 14.78 14.25 6.32
N THR A 336 13.60 14.69 5.88
CA THR A 336 13.47 15.52 4.68
C THR A 336 14.12 16.89 4.90
N ILE A 337 13.95 17.45 6.09
CA ILE A 337 14.66 18.64 6.56
C ILE A 337 15.83 18.22 7.45
N THR A 338 17.00 18.74 7.12
CA THR A 338 18.26 18.56 7.82
C THR A 338 18.89 19.93 8.09
N THR A 339 20.01 19.96 8.79
CA THR A 339 20.75 21.20 9.07
C THR A 339 21.20 21.92 7.80
N SER A 340 21.40 21.21 6.67
CA SER A 340 21.83 21.83 5.41
C SER A 340 20.73 22.56 4.65
N ASN A 341 19.46 22.21 4.86
CA ASN A 341 18.31 22.76 4.12
C ASN A 341 17.20 23.29 5.04
N ILE A 342 17.52 23.63 6.29
CA ILE A 342 16.55 24.10 7.29
C ILE A 342 15.72 25.31 6.83
N ALA A 343 16.26 26.15 5.94
CA ALA A 343 15.55 27.29 5.37
C ALA A 343 14.33 26.89 4.53
N GLU A 344 14.25 25.65 4.05
CA GLU A 344 13.09 25.15 3.31
C GLU A 344 11.90 24.82 4.21
N LEU A 345 12.12 24.57 5.51
CA LEU A 345 11.07 24.11 6.43
C LEU A 345 9.92 25.10 6.51
N ASP A 346 10.23 26.39 6.67
CA ASP A 346 9.21 27.44 6.74
C ASP A 346 8.43 27.53 5.42
N VAL A 347 9.11 27.42 4.28
CA VAL A 347 8.47 27.43 2.96
C VAL A 347 7.48 26.27 2.82
N LYS A 348 7.89 25.06 3.24
CA LYS A 348 7.05 23.86 3.22
C LYS A 348 5.84 24.01 4.14
N LEU A 349 6.02 24.49 5.37
CA LEU A 349 4.91 24.70 6.32
C LEU A 349 3.96 25.82 5.87
N GLN A 350 4.45 26.83 5.16
CA GLN A 350 3.60 27.86 4.56
C GLN A 350 2.75 27.30 3.41
N ALA A 351 3.30 26.41 2.58
CA ALA A 351 2.51 25.69 1.57
C ALA A 351 1.42 24.83 2.24
N LEU A 352 1.78 24.09 3.30
CA LEU A 352 0.84 23.28 4.08
C LEU A 352 -0.28 24.12 4.72
N SER A 353 0.02 25.35 5.14
CA SER A 353 -0.94 26.25 5.77
C SER A 353 -2.13 26.62 4.87
N LYS A 354 -2.03 26.40 3.55
CA LYS A 354 -3.13 26.61 2.59
C LYS A 354 -4.28 25.63 2.77
N ILE A 355 -4.02 24.46 3.35
CA ILE A 355 -5.02 23.41 3.59
C ILE A 355 -5.26 23.15 5.07
N LYS A 356 -4.82 24.06 5.95
CA LYS A 356 -4.78 23.89 7.42
C LYS A 356 -6.11 23.49 8.05
N ASP A 357 -7.23 23.94 7.48
CA ASP A 357 -8.56 23.65 7.99
C ASP A 357 -8.95 22.18 7.72
N ASN A 358 -8.32 21.53 6.74
CA ASN A 358 -8.62 20.18 6.28
C ASN A 358 -7.65 19.11 6.80
N VAL A 359 -6.66 19.49 7.61
CA VAL A 359 -5.66 18.55 8.16
C VAL A 359 -6.09 18.12 9.56
N LEU A 360 -6.38 16.84 9.72
CA LEU A 360 -6.70 16.25 11.03
C LEU A 360 -5.48 15.57 11.66
N TRP A 361 -4.63 14.93 10.85
CA TRP A 361 -3.41 14.29 11.34
C TRP A 361 -2.19 14.92 10.68
N LEU A 362 -1.20 15.31 11.49
CA LEU A 362 0.02 15.93 11.01
C LEU A 362 1.24 15.22 11.59
N TYR A 363 2.10 14.71 10.71
CA TYR A 363 3.31 13.99 11.06
C TYR A 363 4.54 14.72 10.54
N LEU A 364 5.40 15.17 11.46
CA LEU A 364 6.61 15.93 11.18
C LEU A 364 7.81 15.36 11.97
N GLU A 365 7.82 14.04 12.19
CA GLU A 365 8.91 13.36 12.90
C GLU A 365 10.28 13.68 12.27
N ASP A 366 11.28 13.97 13.11
CA ASP A 366 12.70 14.10 12.71
C ASP A 366 12.93 15.04 11.51
N ASN A 367 12.39 16.26 11.58
CA ASN A 367 12.44 17.26 10.50
C ASN A 367 12.91 18.64 10.97
N GLN A 368 13.72 18.68 12.04
CA GLN A 368 14.32 19.91 12.59
C GLN A 368 13.29 20.97 13.01
N VAL A 369 12.05 20.57 13.34
CA VAL A 369 11.00 21.47 13.81
C VAL A 369 11.42 22.08 15.16
N LYS A 370 11.18 23.38 15.32
CA LYS A 370 11.44 24.14 16.57
C LYS A 370 10.21 24.93 16.98
N ASP A 371 10.28 25.56 18.15
CA ASP A 371 9.19 26.35 18.73
C ASP A 371 8.72 27.50 17.80
N GLU A 372 9.56 27.99 16.90
CA GLU A 372 9.16 28.99 15.90
C GLU A 372 8.13 28.44 14.91
N GLN A 373 8.31 27.19 14.46
CA GLN A 373 7.40 26.53 13.51
C GLN A 373 6.11 26.07 14.18
N ILE A 374 6.13 25.82 15.49
CA ILE A 374 4.93 25.48 16.26
C ILE A 374 3.88 26.60 16.19
N LYS A 375 4.29 27.87 16.04
CA LYS A 375 3.38 29.01 15.79
C LYS A 375 2.56 28.87 14.52
N ILE A 376 3.09 28.19 13.52
CA ILE A 376 2.38 27.91 12.27
C ILE A 376 1.41 26.75 12.51
N ILE A 377 1.87 25.69 13.18
CA ILE A 377 1.08 24.49 13.47
C ILE A 377 -0.11 24.78 14.40
N SER A 378 0.00 25.74 15.32
CA SER A 378 -1.11 26.15 16.20
C SER A 378 -2.30 26.80 15.47
N GLN A 379 -2.16 27.08 14.17
CA GLN A 379 -3.22 27.57 13.30
C GLN A 379 -4.12 26.45 12.73
N PHE A 380 -3.73 25.18 12.89
CA PHE A 380 -4.43 24.01 12.35
C PHE A 380 -5.53 23.58 13.32
N LYS A 381 -6.66 24.30 13.31
CA LYS A 381 -7.68 24.20 14.37
C LYS A 381 -8.40 22.86 14.44
N ASN A 382 -8.42 22.09 13.35
CA ASN A 382 -9.06 20.77 13.31
C ASN A 382 -8.10 19.61 13.60
N LEU A 383 -6.87 19.90 14.03
CA LEU A 383 -5.86 18.88 14.28
C LEU A 383 -6.25 18.01 15.48
N LYS A 384 -6.28 16.69 15.26
CA LYS A 384 -6.58 15.65 16.28
C LYS A 384 -5.37 14.81 16.63
N LYS A 385 -4.44 14.55 15.68
CA LYS A 385 -3.20 13.81 15.92
C LYS A 385 -1.98 14.60 15.44
N LEU A 386 -0.99 14.76 16.31
CA LEU A 386 0.23 15.50 16.01
C LEU A 386 1.47 14.69 16.41
N LYS A 387 2.34 14.36 15.44
CA LYS A 387 3.63 13.70 15.71
C LYS A 387 4.77 14.68 15.46
N LEU A 388 5.53 14.98 16.51
CA LEU A 388 6.66 15.90 16.54
C LEU A 388 7.92 15.28 17.15
N ASN A 389 7.94 13.97 17.32
CA ASN A 389 9.08 13.29 17.94
C ASN A 389 10.40 13.51 17.17
N LYS A 390 11.52 13.45 17.91
CA LYS A 390 12.88 13.71 17.42
C LYS A 390 13.07 15.12 16.84
N ASN A 391 12.35 16.10 17.35
CA ASN A 391 12.52 17.52 17.02
C ASN A 391 12.94 18.33 18.25
N SER A 392 13.50 19.52 18.05
CA SER A 392 13.99 20.38 19.14
C SER A 392 12.89 21.27 19.71
N ILE A 393 11.78 20.66 20.16
CA ILE A 393 10.64 21.34 20.78
C ILE A 393 10.87 21.50 22.28
N SER A 394 10.61 22.69 22.83
CA SER A 394 10.67 22.97 24.27
C SER A 394 9.28 23.20 24.87
N ASP A 395 9.20 23.45 26.18
CA ASP A 395 7.91 23.79 26.84
C ASP A 395 7.25 25.04 26.23
N SER A 396 8.05 25.96 25.69
CA SER A 396 7.54 27.12 24.95
C SER A 396 6.77 26.68 23.70
N GLY A 397 7.24 25.67 22.97
CA GLY A 397 6.50 25.08 21.85
C GLY A 397 5.19 24.46 22.29
N VAL A 398 5.20 23.65 23.36
CA VAL A 398 3.99 22.99 23.88
C VAL A 398 2.94 24.00 24.33
N SER A 399 3.35 25.09 25.00
CA SER A 399 2.42 26.15 25.45
C SER A 399 1.63 26.78 24.29
N GLN A 400 2.19 26.83 23.08
CA GLN A 400 1.56 27.44 21.91
C GLN A 400 0.47 26.57 21.26
N ILE A 401 0.42 25.28 21.58
CA ILE A 401 -0.58 24.34 21.05
C ILE A 401 -1.58 23.89 22.12
N SER A 402 -1.53 24.48 23.31
CA SER A 402 -2.44 24.20 24.43
C SER A 402 -3.91 24.51 24.12
N ASP A 403 -4.17 25.42 23.16
CA ASP A 403 -5.51 25.78 22.68
C ASP A 403 -6.05 24.86 21.57
N LEU A 404 -5.27 23.89 21.08
CA LEU A 404 -5.75 22.95 20.06
C LEU A 404 -6.57 21.83 20.70
N GLU A 405 -7.52 21.27 19.95
CA GLU A 405 -8.34 20.13 20.40
C GLU A 405 -7.72 18.78 20.03
N LEU A 406 -6.43 18.59 20.37
CA LEU A 406 -5.70 17.36 20.09
C LEU A 406 -6.24 16.18 20.90
N GLU A 407 -6.29 15.01 20.29
CA GLU A 407 -6.57 13.73 20.96
C GLU A 407 -5.29 12.95 21.26
N SER A 408 -4.29 13.06 20.38
CA SER A 408 -3.00 12.42 20.56
C SER A 408 -1.85 13.32 20.12
N ILE A 409 -0.81 13.37 20.95
CA ILE A 409 0.45 14.04 20.62
C ILE A 409 1.65 13.12 20.88
N ASN A 410 2.62 13.14 19.97
CA ASN A 410 3.90 12.47 20.16
C ASN A 410 5.04 13.49 20.24
N LEU A 411 5.66 13.59 21.41
CA LEU A 411 6.79 14.44 21.76
C LEU A 411 8.00 13.62 22.22
N TYR A 412 8.07 12.34 21.84
CA TYR A 412 9.23 11.48 22.10
C TYR A 412 10.53 12.14 21.64
N SER A 413 11.58 12.08 22.45
CA SER A 413 12.92 12.59 22.09
C SER A 413 12.89 14.07 21.70
N THR A 414 12.27 14.89 22.55
CA THR A 414 12.22 16.35 22.45
C THR A 414 12.78 17.00 23.72
N ASN A 415 12.93 18.32 23.73
CA ASN A 415 13.55 19.09 24.83
C ASN A 415 12.53 19.58 25.86
N ILE A 416 11.40 18.89 26.01
CA ILE A 416 10.36 19.24 26.99
C ILE A 416 10.75 18.77 28.39
N SER A 417 10.27 19.49 29.41
CA SER A 417 10.39 19.11 30.81
C SER A 417 9.02 19.10 31.50
N LYS A 418 9.00 18.87 32.82
CA LYS A 418 7.78 18.72 33.62
C LYS A 418 6.81 19.91 33.48
N GLU A 419 7.32 21.08 33.10
CA GLU A 419 6.55 22.29 32.83
C GLU A 419 5.52 22.06 31.71
N SER A 420 5.87 21.29 30.67
CA SER A 420 4.97 20.90 29.58
C SER A 420 3.76 20.09 30.04
N LEU A 421 3.83 19.36 31.15
CA LEU A 421 2.71 18.56 31.65
C LEU A 421 1.50 19.43 31.98
N SER A 422 1.75 20.60 32.59
CA SER A 422 0.70 21.56 32.94
C SER A 422 0.02 22.17 31.72
N GLU A 423 0.76 22.34 30.62
CA GLU A 423 0.23 22.83 29.34
C GLU A 423 -0.57 21.75 28.61
N LEU A 424 -0.08 20.51 28.59
CA LEU A 424 -0.77 19.37 27.98
C LEU A 424 -2.10 19.07 28.67
N LEU A 425 -2.18 19.26 30.00
CA LEU A 425 -3.42 19.12 30.75
C LEU A 425 -4.48 20.19 30.42
N LYS A 426 -4.11 21.32 29.80
CA LYS A 426 -5.08 22.32 29.33
C LYS A 426 -5.83 21.84 28.10
N ILE A 427 -5.27 20.91 27.34
CA ILE A 427 -5.90 20.32 26.16
C ILE A 427 -6.92 19.28 26.62
N LYS A 428 -8.16 19.73 26.83
CA LYS A 428 -9.24 18.91 27.42
C LYS A 428 -9.60 17.65 26.62
N THR A 429 -9.31 17.66 25.32
CA THR A 429 -9.57 16.54 24.41
C THR A 429 -8.45 15.52 24.37
N LEU A 430 -7.30 15.81 25.01
CA LEU A 430 -6.11 14.99 24.92
C LEU A 430 -6.34 13.68 25.65
N LYS A 431 -6.20 12.58 24.91
CA LYS A 431 -6.34 11.21 25.44
C LYS A 431 -4.98 10.59 25.68
N ARG A 432 -3.98 10.91 24.85
CA ARG A 432 -2.64 10.32 24.97
C ARG A 432 -1.52 11.27 24.57
N ALA A 433 -0.47 11.32 25.39
CA ALA A 433 0.76 12.03 25.11
C ALA A 433 1.95 11.09 25.24
N TYR A 434 2.71 10.90 24.16
CA TYR A 434 3.95 10.13 24.18
C TYR A 434 5.11 11.07 24.47
N ILE A 435 5.76 10.90 25.62
CA ILE A 435 6.74 11.85 26.17
C ILE A 435 8.01 11.16 26.69
N TRP A 436 8.23 9.89 26.34
CA TRP A 436 9.43 9.16 26.73
C TRP A 436 10.69 9.77 26.10
N ASP A 437 11.87 9.50 26.67
CA ASP A 437 13.15 10.09 26.24
C ASP A 437 13.14 11.64 26.23
N THR A 438 12.53 12.24 27.23
CA THR A 438 12.53 13.68 27.48
C THR A 438 13.06 13.96 28.89
N ALA A 439 13.07 15.21 29.35
CA ALA A 439 13.41 15.52 30.74
C ALA A 439 12.27 15.20 31.73
N ILE A 440 11.15 14.64 31.27
CA ILE A 440 10.03 14.22 32.11
C ILE A 440 10.25 12.80 32.61
N SER A 441 10.30 12.63 33.94
CA SER A 441 10.41 11.33 34.59
C SER A 441 9.05 10.69 34.87
N LYS A 442 9.04 9.42 35.24
CA LYS A 442 7.83 8.72 35.67
C LYS A 442 7.28 9.35 36.96
N GLU A 443 8.17 9.74 37.87
CA GLU A 443 7.83 10.40 39.13
C GLU A 443 7.14 11.76 38.91
N ASP A 444 7.53 12.51 37.87
CA ASP A 444 6.87 13.78 37.52
C ASP A 444 5.41 13.57 37.12
N VAL A 445 5.10 12.49 36.38
CA VAL A 445 3.72 12.14 35.99
C VAL A 445 2.92 11.60 37.17
N GLU A 446 3.50 10.71 37.96
CA GLU A 446 2.86 10.16 39.17
C GLU A 446 2.53 11.28 40.19
N GLY A 447 3.37 12.31 40.27
CA GLY A 447 3.17 13.47 41.14
C GLY A 447 1.97 14.38 40.78
N LEU A 448 1.37 14.22 39.59
CA LEU A 448 0.24 15.06 39.14
C LEU A 448 -1.11 14.67 39.75
N ASN A 449 -1.24 13.52 40.42
CA ASN A 449 -2.51 13.02 40.97
C ASN A 449 -3.69 13.14 39.98
N LEU A 450 -3.50 12.57 38.78
CA LEU A 450 -4.44 12.72 37.66
C LEU A 450 -5.83 12.17 37.99
N GLU A 451 -6.87 12.95 37.69
CA GLU A 451 -8.27 12.52 37.82
C GLU A 451 -8.66 11.50 36.74
N LYS A 452 -9.74 10.75 36.99
CA LYS A 452 -10.29 9.80 36.02
C LYS A 452 -10.74 10.54 34.75
N GLY A 453 -10.10 10.24 33.61
CA GLY A 453 -10.35 10.91 32.32
C GLY A 453 -9.25 11.88 31.88
N ALA A 454 -8.19 12.04 32.67
CA ALA A 454 -6.97 12.73 32.25
C ALA A 454 -6.24 11.99 31.10
N PRO A 455 -5.42 12.70 30.30
CA PRO A 455 -4.59 12.08 29.27
C PRO A 455 -3.64 11.02 29.84
N ASP A 456 -3.48 9.95 29.10
CA ASP A 456 -2.47 8.92 29.32
C ASP A 456 -1.08 9.44 28.88
N PHE A 457 -0.21 9.70 29.85
CA PHE A 457 1.17 10.12 29.62
C PHE A 457 2.09 8.91 29.54
N VAL A 458 2.54 8.57 28.34
CA VAL A 458 3.40 7.41 28.08
C VAL A 458 4.87 7.83 28.19
N VAL A 459 5.51 7.44 29.29
CA VAL A 459 6.91 7.76 29.64
C VAL A 459 7.92 6.63 29.36
N GLY A 460 7.49 5.54 28.71
CA GLY A 460 8.36 4.42 28.29
C GLY A 460 7.54 3.25 27.72
N LEU A 461 8.23 2.23 27.19
CA LEU A 461 7.65 0.93 26.81
C LEU A 461 7.54 0.00 28.03
#